data_AF-A0A2I2F3F0-F1
#
_entry.id   AF-A0A2I2F3F0-F1
#
_cell.length_a   1.000
_cell.length_b   1.000
_cell.length_c   1.000
_cell.angle_alpha   90.00
_cell.angle_beta   90.00
_cell.angle_gamma   90.00
#
_symmetry.space_group_name_H-M   'P 1'
#
loop_
_entity.id
_entity.type
_entity.pdbx_description
1 polymer ?
#
loop_
_entity_poly.entity_id
_entity_poly.type
_entity_poly.pdbx_seq_one_letter_code
_entity_poly.pdbx_strand_id
1 'polypeptide(L)'
;MAAGYDRIAAFLASDPPSMFFRRFARLNAKNILYYQAELGDLAADLEEIISLDRDSASRDGGNEKHYPFSIGHLKGSLGNSENASMQWEKFLEIRKLLKEYNEALIQQSQLMRLRSPDEAELAGFREWLRCLEGGPSTRHQWDDQDDLVAILARQDGTDHFTRWIYRKALPWFHERWGYRFKKTPDPEIGAYLYRDESIKSFTNALSIFISGLLPASSIIVLFFVKSVPLRLAIIFIYNITFAMVLGFMVKARRSEMFAASTAFAAVQVALITSSDGKSC
;
A
#
# COMPACT_ATOMS: atom_id res chain seq x y z
N MET A 1 18.69 -16.61 24.12
CA MET A 1 18.75 -15.39 23.29
C MET A 1 18.47 -15.82 21.86
N ALA A 2 17.41 -15.27 21.25
CA ALA A 2 17.15 -15.44 19.82
C ALA A 2 18.35 -14.91 19.01
N ALA A 3 18.84 -15.68 18.04
CA ALA A 3 19.98 -15.33 17.19
C ALA A 3 19.59 -15.40 15.71
N GLY A 4 20.27 -14.63 14.85
CA GLY A 4 20.00 -14.64 13.41
C GLY A 4 18.55 -14.27 13.06
N TYR A 5 17.86 -15.14 12.33
CA TYR A 5 16.49 -14.90 11.87
C TYR A 5 15.47 -14.79 12.99
N ASP A 6 15.67 -15.45 14.14
CA ASP A 6 14.72 -15.37 15.26
C ASP A 6 14.64 -13.94 15.81
N ARG A 7 15.78 -13.23 15.84
CA ARG A 7 15.86 -11.85 16.31
C ARG A 7 15.27 -10.86 15.29
N ILE A 8 15.40 -11.17 14.00
CA ILE A 8 14.74 -10.42 12.92
C ILE A 8 13.23 -10.65 12.96
N ALA A 9 12.77 -11.89 13.14
CA ALA A 9 11.36 -12.20 13.27
C ALA A 9 10.75 -11.49 14.49
N ALA A 10 11.44 -11.49 15.64
CA ALA A 10 11.02 -10.74 16.82
C ALA A 10 10.93 -9.23 16.55
N PHE A 11 11.92 -8.64 15.86
CA PHE A 11 11.87 -7.23 15.46
C PHE A 11 10.66 -6.94 14.55
N LEU A 12 10.49 -7.69 13.47
CA LEU A 12 9.40 -7.50 12.50
C LEU A 12 8.02 -7.72 13.14
N ALA A 13 7.90 -8.66 14.08
CA ALA A 13 6.66 -8.92 14.81
C ALA A 13 6.35 -7.81 15.82
N SER A 14 7.37 -7.20 16.42
CA SER A 14 7.19 -6.12 17.40
C SER A 14 6.68 -4.81 16.78
N ASP A 15 7.07 -4.53 15.53
CA ASP A 15 6.65 -3.34 14.79
C ASP A 15 5.98 -3.75 13.47
N PRO A 16 4.66 -4.06 13.48
CA PRO A 16 3.93 -4.50 12.29
C PRO A 16 4.09 -3.61 11.04
N PRO A 17 4.20 -2.27 11.15
CA PRO A 17 4.49 -1.42 10.00
C PRO A 17 5.86 -1.66 9.35
N SER A 18 6.81 -2.21 10.10
CA SER A 18 8.16 -2.56 9.63
C SER A 18 8.25 -3.98 9.04
N MET A 19 7.13 -4.66 8.79
CA MET A 19 7.11 -5.97 8.13
C MET A 19 7.50 -5.89 6.65
N PHE A 20 8.82 -5.82 6.41
CA PHE A 20 9.42 -5.72 5.09
C PHE A 20 9.85 -7.08 4.56
N PHE A 21 9.24 -7.47 3.44
CA PHE A 21 9.56 -8.71 2.73
C PHE A 21 9.85 -8.45 1.26
N ARG A 22 10.56 -9.37 0.64
CA ARG A 22 10.77 -9.32 -0.81
C ARG A 22 9.52 -9.81 -1.54
N ARG A 23 9.13 -9.11 -2.60
CA ARG A 23 8.10 -9.57 -3.53
C ARG A 23 8.64 -10.57 -4.56
N PHE A 24 9.96 -10.67 -4.70
CA PHE A 24 10.64 -11.54 -5.67
C PHE A 24 10.11 -11.35 -7.10
N ALA A 25 9.94 -10.09 -7.54
CA ALA A 25 9.22 -9.75 -8.77
C ALA A 25 9.78 -10.46 -10.00
N ARG A 26 11.12 -10.52 -10.12
CA ARG A 26 11.80 -11.20 -11.24
C ARG A 26 11.57 -12.71 -11.23
N LEU A 27 11.62 -13.34 -10.05
CA LEU A 27 11.41 -14.79 -9.94
C LEU A 27 9.94 -15.16 -10.20
N ASN A 28 8.99 -14.39 -9.67
CA ASN A 28 7.57 -14.64 -9.93
C ASN A 28 7.22 -14.39 -11.40
N ALA A 29 7.74 -13.33 -12.02
CA ALA A 29 7.56 -13.10 -13.46
C ALA A 29 8.12 -14.26 -14.29
N LYS A 30 9.32 -14.75 -13.95
CA LYS A 30 9.93 -15.91 -14.59
C LYS A 30 9.08 -17.17 -14.42
N ASN A 31 8.54 -17.41 -13.23
CA ASN A 31 7.65 -18.56 -12.98
C ASN A 31 6.38 -18.50 -13.84
N ILE A 32 5.76 -17.31 -13.94
CA ILE A 32 4.58 -17.10 -14.80
C ILE A 32 4.91 -17.35 -16.27
N LEU A 33 6.07 -16.90 -16.75
CA LEU A 33 6.53 -17.16 -18.11
C LEU A 33 6.76 -18.66 -18.39
N TYR A 34 7.27 -19.40 -17.39
CA TYR A 34 7.43 -20.86 -17.51
C TYR A 34 6.10 -21.57 -17.61
N TYR A 35 5.11 -21.21 -16.77
CA TYR A 35 3.76 -21.73 -16.93
C TYR A 35 3.17 -21.42 -18.32
N GLN A 36 3.42 -20.24 -18.88
CA GLN A 36 2.94 -19.89 -20.23
C GLN A 36 3.58 -20.75 -21.32
N ALA A 37 4.88 -21.00 -21.23
CA ALA A 37 5.59 -21.85 -22.17
C ALA A 37 5.09 -23.29 -22.09
N GLU A 38 5.02 -23.87 -20.88
CA GLU A 38 4.54 -25.23 -20.66
C GLU A 38 3.08 -25.40 -21.10
N LEU A 39 2.20 -24.43 -20.82
CA LEU A 39 0.82 -24.45 -21.33
C LEU A 39 0.76 -24.34 -22.86
N GLY A 40 1.68 -23.59 -23.47
CA GLY A 40 1.79 -23.48 -24.92
C GLY A 40 2.17 -24.81 -25.56
N ASP A 41 3.18 -25.49 -25.01
CA ASP A 41 3.63 -26.80 -25.46
C ASP A 41 2.51 -27.85 -25.31
N LEU A 42 1.85 -27.90 -24.15
CA LEU A 42 0.72 -28.83 -23.94
C LEU A 42 -0.48 -28.54 -24.85
N ALA A 43 -0.76 -27.27 -25.16
CA ALA A 43 -1.82 -26.91 -26.09
C ALA A 43 -1.48 -27.32 -27.52
N ALA A 44 -0.22 -27.19 -27.93
CA ALA A 44 0.26 -27.67 -29.22
C ALA A 44 0.16 -29.20 -29.33
N ASP A 45 0.61 -29.93 -28.31
CA ASP A 45 0.47 -31.39 -28.22
C ASP A 45 -1.00 -31.82 -28.35
N LEU A 46 -1.91 -31.14 -27.65
CA LEU A 46 -3.33 -31.47 -27.70
C LEU A 46 -3.92 -31.23 -29.10
N GLU A 47 -3.55 -30.13 -29.76
CA GLU A 47 -4.01 -29.86 -31.13
C GLU A 47 -3.46 -30.90 -32.12
N GLU A 48 -2.21 -31.35 -31.94
CA GLU A 48 -1.64 -32.44 -32.73
C GLU A 48 -2.44 -33.73 -32.55
N ILE A 49 -2.76 -34.12 -31.32
CA ILE A 49 -3.59 -35.31 -31.04
C ILE A 49 -4.98 -35.17 -31.67
N ILE A 50 -5.61 -33.99 -31.54
CA ILE A 50 -6.93 -33.71 -32.16
C ILE A 50 -6.86 -33.86 -33.68
N SER A 51 -5.76 -33.42 -34.31
CA SER A 51 -5.56 -33.55 -35.75
C SER A 51 -5.40 -35.01 -36.19
N LEU A 52 -4.60 -35.80 -35.46
CA LEU A 52 -4.39 -37.22 -35.72
C LEU A 52 -5.67 -38.04 -35.55
N ASP A 53 -6.45 -37.75 -34.52
CA ASP A 53 -7.73 -38.41 -34.26
C ASP A 53 -8.77 -38.06 -35.34
N ARG A 54 -8.77 -36.83 -35.86
CA ARG A 54 -9.64 -36.41 -36.97
C ARG A 54 -9.28 -37.14 -38.27
N ASP A 55 -8.00 -37.26 -38.57
CA ASP A 55 -7.53 -37.95 -39.78
C ASP A 55 -7.86 -39.44 -39.70
N SER A 56 -7.67 -40.06 -38.53
CA SER A 56 -8.03 -41.47 -38.27
C SER A 56 -9.53 -41.71 -38.38
N ALA A 57 -10.36 -40.82 -37.80
CA ALA A 57 -11.81 -40.87 -37.88
C ALA A 57 -12.32 -40.83 -39.33
N SER A 58 -11.66 -40.04 -40.19
CA SER A 58 -12.03 -39.90 -41.60
C SER A 58 -11.71 -41.15 -42.43
N ARG A 59 -10.72 -41.94 -42.02
CA ARG A 59 -10.23 -43.13 -42.73
C ARG A 59 -10.86 -44.43 -42.24
N ASP A 60 -11.04 -44.57 -40.93
CA ASP A 60 -11.41 -45.85 -40.28
C ASP A 60 -12.78 -45.80 -39.58
N GLY A 61 -13.43 -44.64 -39.56
CA GLY A 61 -14.80 -44.50 -39.03
C GLY A 61 -14.95 -44.73 -37.53
N GLY A 62 -13.84 -44.66 -36.78
CA GLY A 62 -13.75 -44.95 -35.35
C GLY A 62 -14.55 -44.02 -34.43
N ASN A 63 -14.42 -44.24 -33.12
CA ASN A 63 -15.17 -43.51 -32.08
C ASN A 63 -14.72 -42.05 -31.91
N GLU A 64 -13.57 -41.68 -32.48
CA GLU A 64 -12.92 -40.37 -32.39
C GLU A 64 -13.80 -39.26 -33.01
N LYS A 65 -14.62 -39.59 -34.01
CA LYS A 65 -15.59 -38.65 -34.61
C LYS A 65 -16.60 -38.08 -33.60
N HIS A 66 -16.80 -38.77 -32.47
CA HIS A 66 -17.72 -38.35 -31.42
C HIS A 66 -17.04 -37.53 -30.31
N TYR A 67 -15.71 -37.44 -30.28
CA TYR A 67 -14.96 -36.72 -29.24
C TYR A 67 -15.34 -35.24 -29.12
N PRO A 68 -15.50 -34.46 -30.21
CA PRO A 68 -15.89 -33.04 -30.10
C PRO A 68 -17.30 -32.82 -29.55
N PHE A 69 -18.17 -33.84 -29.65
CA PHE A 69 -19.60 -33.73 -29.33
C PHE A 69 -20.00 -34.44 -28.04
N SER A 70 -19.11 -35.25 -27.45
CA SER A 70 -19.43 -36.02 -26.25
C SER A 70 -18.20 -36.27 -25.39
N ILE A 71 -18.26 -35.70 -24.19
CA ILE A 71 -17.28 -35.95 -23.12
C ILE A 71 -17.30 -37.42 -22.67
N GLY A 72 -18.42 -38.13 -22.83
CA GLY A 72 -18.52 -39.55 -22.49
C GLY A 72 -17.66 -40.42 -23.41
N HIS A 73 -17.61 -40.08 -24.70
CA HIS A 73 -16.73 -40.73 -25.67
C HIS A 73 -15.26 -40.36 -25.43
N LEU A 74 -14.99 -39.08 -25.13
CA LEU A 74 -13.65 -38.59 -24.81
C LEU A 74 -13.06 -39.27 -23.55
N LYS A 75 -13.88 -39.51 -22.53
CA LYS A 75 -13.51 -40.17 -21.26
C LYS A 75 -13.45 -41.70 -21.34
N GLY A 76 -13.86 -42.32 -22.44
CA GLY A 76 -14.00 -43.78 -22.52
C GLY A 76 -15.13 -44.37 -21.63
N SER A 77 -16.05 -43.55 -21.11
CA SER A 77 -17.07 -43.98 -20.14
C SER A 77 -18.24 -44.76 -20.77
N LEU A 78 -18.27 -44.90 -22.10
CA LEU A 78 -19.33 -45.62 -22.85
C LEU A 78 -18.94 -47.04 -23.28
N GLY A 79 -17.74 -47.52 -22.93
CA GLY A 79 -17.33 -48.91 -23.16
C GLY A 79 -15.88 -49.15 -22.71
N ASN A 80 -15.72 -49.87 -21.58
CA ASN A 80 -14.47 -50.17 -20.86
C ASN A 80 -13.68 -48.95 -20.34
N SER A 81 -13.67 -48.81 -19.02
CA SER A 81 -13.01 -47.76 -18.24
C SER A 81 -11.47 -47.81 -18.24
N GLU A 82 -10.83 -48.63 -19.08
CA GLU A 82 -9.37 -48.83 -19.06
C GLU A 82 -8.61 -47.86 -19.98
N ASN A 83 -9.24 -47.22 -20.97
CA ASN A 83 -8.53 -46.33 -21.89
C ASN A 83 -9.23 -44.97 -22.01
N ALA A 84 -8.83 -44.01 -21.18
CA ALA A 84 -9.11 -42.60 -21.46
C ALA A 84 -8.45 -42.23 -22.80
N SER A 85 -9.10 -41.39 -23.61
CA SER A 85 -8.44 -40.91 -24.85
C SER A 85 -7.19 -40.11 -24.49
N MET A 86 -6.17 -40.19 -25.35
CA MET A 86 -4.97 -39.35 -25.20
C MET A 86 -5.31 -37.85 -25.16
N GLN A 87 -6.37 -37.44 -25.88
CA GLN A 87 -6.93 -36.09 -25.77
C GLN A 87 -7.40 -35.75 -24.36
N TRP A 88 -8.12 -36.67 -23.70
CA TRP A 88 -8.62 -36.45 -22.34
C TRP A 88 -7.50 -36.36 -21.32
N GLU A 89 -6.49 -37.22 -21.44
CA GLU A 89 -5.33 -37.22 -20.55
C GLU A 89 -4.54 -35.91 -20.67
N LYS A 90 -4.23 -35.48 -21.89
CA LYS A 90 -3.58 -34.19 -22.14
C LYS A 90 -4.43 -33.02 -21.66
N PHE A 91 -5.75 -33.08 -21.84
CA PHE A 91 -6.64 -32.03 -21.34
C PHE A 91 -6.67 -31.96 -19.80
N LEU A 92 -6.55 -33.09 -19.10
CA LEU A 92 -6.42 -33.12 -17.63
C LEU A 92 -5.10 -32.51 -17.16
N GLU A 93 -4.01 -32.77 -17.88
CA GLU A 93 -2.70 -32.15 -17.63
C GLU A 93 -2.77 -30.63 -17.78
N ILE A 94 -3.32 -30.14 -18.90
CA ILE A 94 -3.57 -28.71 -19.14
C ILE A 94 -4.44 -28.13 -18.03
N ARG A 95 -5.53 -28.81 -17.63
CA ARG A 95 -6.44 -28.31 -16.58
C ARG A 95 -5.72 -28.11 -15.25
N LYS A 96 -4.81 -29.03 -14.88
CA LYS A 96 -4.03 -28.92 -13.65
C LYS A 96 -3.07 -27.72 -13.74
N LEU A 97 -2.28 -27.64 -14.81
CA LEU A 97 -1.29 -26.58 -14.96
C LEU A 97 -1.94 -25.20 -15.12
N LEU A 98 -3.07 -25.12 -15.82
CA LEU A 98 -3.83 -23.89 -16.01
C LEU A 98 -4.39 -23.36 -14.68
N LYS A 99 -4.77 -24.25 -13.77
CA LYS A 99 -5.17 -23.86 -12.41
C LYS A 99 -3.99 -23.22 -11.66
N GLU A 100 -2.83 -23.88 -11.68
CA GLU A 100 -1.61 -23.40 -11.01
C GLU A 100 -1.15 -22.04 -11.60
N TYR A 101 -1.19 -21.89 -12.92
CA TYR A 101 -0.93 -20.63 -13.61
C TYR A 101 -1.88 -19.52 -13.17
N ASN A 102 -3.19 -19.78 -13.17
CA ASN A 102 -4.20 -18.78 -12.80
C ASN A 102 -4.04 -18.36 -11.33
N GLU A 103 -3.78 -19.30 -10.43
CA GLU A 103 -3.52 -19.02 -9.02
C GLU A 103 -2.25 -18.18 -8.85
N ALA A 104 -1.15 -18.54 -9.52
CA ALA A 104 0.10 -17.80 -9.48
C ALA A 104 -0.05 -16.37 -10.01
N LEU A 105 -0.83 -16.18 -11.10
CA LEU A 105 -1.10 -14.87 -11.67
C LEU A 105 -1.90 -13.98 -10.72
N ILE A 106 -2.93 -14.53 -10.06
CA ILE A 106 -3.71 -13.81 -9.06
C ILE A 106 -2.84 -13.44 -7.86
N GLN A 107 -2.04 -14.37 -7.32
CA GLN A 107 -1.12 -14.11 -6.22
C GLN A 107 -0.12 -13.00 -6.58
N GLN A 108 0.44 -13.04 -7.79
CA GLN A 108 1.34 -11.99 -8.27
C GLN A 108 0.61 -10.64 -8.38
N SER A 109 -0.64 -10.62 -8.85
CA SER A 109 -1.44 -9.39 -8.90
C SER A 109 -1.67 -8.80 -7.50
N GLN A 110 -1.84 -9.65 -6.48
CA GLN A 110 -2.01 -9.22 -5.09
C GLN A 110 -0.69 -8.68 -4.52
N LEU A 111 0.44 -9.36 -4.77
CA LEU A 111 1.77 -8.89 -4.38
C LEU A 111 2.12 -7.56 -5.02
N MET A 112 1.75 -7.35 -6.29
CA MET A 112 2.01 -6.07 -6.98
C MET A 112 1.20 -4.91 -6.44
N ARG A 113 0.05 -5.16 -5.78
CA ARG A 113 -0.75 -4.14 -5.10
C ARG A 113 -0.15 -3.73 -3.75
N LEU A 114 0.73 -4.55 -3.18
CA LEU A 114 1.43 -4.18 -1.96
C LEU A 114 2.37 -3.00 -2.22
N ARG A 115 2.31 -2.04 -1.30
CA ARG A 115 3.07 -0.80 -1.41
C ARG A 115 4.54 -1.05 -1.09
N SER A 116 5.41 -0.29 -1.77
CA SER A 116 6.82 -0.23 -1.40
C SER A 116 6.99 0.40 0.00
N PRO A 117 7.99 -0.04 0.78
CA PRO A 117 8.25 0.50 2.10
C PRO A 117 8.58 2.00 2.08
N ASP A 118 8.29 2.71 3.18
CA ASP A 118 8.73 4.09 3.36
C ASP A 118 10.26 4.12 3.53
N GLU A 119 10.92 5.00 2.79
CA GLU A 119 12.39 5.07 2.74
C GLU A 119 13.01 5.36 4.12
N ALA A 120 12.35 6.18 4.95
CA ALA A 120 12.86 6.50 6.28
C ALA A 120 12.78 5.31 7.24
N GLU A 121 11.68 4.55 7.18
CA GLU A 121 11.49 3.34 7.98
C GLU A 121 12.46 2.24 7.54
N LEU A 122 12.62 2.06 6.22
CA LEU A 122 13.57 1.11 5.66
C LEU A 122 15.02 1.45 6.02
N ALA A 123 15.38 2.74 6.01
CA ALA A 123 16.70 3.19 6.44
C ALA A 123 16.97 2.86 7.92
N GLY A 124 16.00 3.09 8.80
CA GLY A 124 16.09 2.73 10.22
C GLY A 124 16.25 1.23 10.43
N PHE A 125 15.48 0.42 9.69
CA PHE A 125 15.60 -1.04 9.74
C PHE A 125 16.96 -1.53 9.23
N ARG A 126 17.47 -1.00 8.11
CA ARG A 126 18.79 -1.32 7.57
C ARG A 126 19.90 -0.97 8.56
N GLU A 127 19.78 0.16 9.26
CA GLU A 127 20.75 0.56 10.27
C GLU A 127 20.73 -0.38 11.48
N TRP A 128 19.53 -0.76 11.94
CA TRP A 128 19.39 -1.78 12.99
C TRP A 128 20.00 -3.13 12.56
N LEU A 129 19.76 -3.57 11.31
CA LEU A 129 20.35 -4.79 10.76
C LEU A 129 21.89 -4.75 10.72
N ARG A 130 22.49 -3.57 10.49
CA ARG A 130 23.96 -3.40 10.51
C ARG A 130 24.52 -3.60 11.91
N CYS A 131 23.86 -3.00 12.91
CA CYS A 131 24.21 -3.11 14.32
C CYS A 131 23.93 -4.50 14.94
N LEU A 132 23.23 -5.37 14.22
CA LEU A 132 22.91 -6.71 14.69
C LEU A 132 24.15 -7.62 14.65
N GLU A 133 24.75 -7.85 15.82
CA GLU A 133 25.78 -8.89 16.01
C GLU A 133 25.17 -10.28 15.77
N GLY A 134 25.84 -11.10 14.94
CA GLY A 134 25.33 -12.44 14.58
C GLY A 134 24.11 -12.44 13.63
N GLY A 135 23.84 -11.34 12.93
CA GLY A 135 22.79 -11.29 11.90
C GLY A 135 23.07 -12.21 10.70
N PRO A 136 22.04 -12.57 9.91
CA PRO A 136 22.18 -13.51 8.79
C PRO A 136 23.19 -13.01 7.76
N SER A 137 23.85 -13.94 7.05
CA SER A 137 24.75 -13.62 5.92
C SER A 137 24.01 -12.97 4.74
N THR A 138 22.69 -13.09 4.69
CA THR A 138 21.84 -12.59 3.62
C THR A 138 21.29 -11.18 3.89
N ARG A 139 22.06 -10.29 4.55
CA ARG A 139 21.62 -8.91 4.83
C ARG A 139 21.23 -8.14 3.56
N HIS A 140 21.84 -8.49 2.44
CA HIS A 140 21.58 -7.91 1.12
C HIS A 140 20.16 -8.12 0.60
N GLN A 141 19.36 -9.01 1.23
CA GLN A 141 17.96 -9.22 0.85
C GLN A 141 17.09 -7.96 1.02
N TRP A 142 17.53 -6.99 1.81
CA TRP A 142 16.80 -5.73 2.02
C TRP A 142 17.47 -4.51 1.34
N ASP A 143 18.45 -4.72 0.46
CA ASP A 143 19.13 -3.61 -0.25
C ASP A 143 18.32 -3.07 -1.43
N ASP A 144 17.62 -3.94 -2.16
CA ASP A 144 16.79 -3.57 -3.30
C ASP A 144 15.42 -3.08 -2.83
N GLN A 145 15.21 -1.76 -2.80
CA GLN A 145 13.96 -1.16 -2.36
C GLN A 145 12.79 -1.45 -3.31
N ASP A 146 13.06 -1.62 -4.60
CA ASP A 146 12.02 -1.84 -5.62
C ASP A 146 11.41 -3.25 -5.51
N ASP A 147 12.21 -4.22 -5.07
CA ASP A 147 11.79 -5.59 -4.82
C ASP A 147 11.21 -5.81 -3.41
N LEU A 148 11.09 -4.76 -2.59
CA LEU A 148 10.51 -4.85 -1.25
C LEU A 148 9.02 -4.46 -1.22
N VAL A 149 8.30 -5.07 -0.30
CA VAL A 149 6.91 -4.78 0.06
C VAL A 149 6.78 -4.62 1.55
N ALA A 150 5.93 -3.68 1.97
CA ALA A 150 5.46 -3.58 3.34
C ALA A 150 4.07 -4.22 3.45
N ILE A 151 3.90 -5.21 4.33
CA ILE A 151 2.60 -5.88 4.54
C ILE A 151 1.57 -4.90 5.10
N LEU A 152 2.00 -4.04 6.02
CA LEU A 152 1.18 -3.01 6.63
C LEU A 152 1.89 -1.66 6.46
N ALA A 153 1.42 -0.82 5.54
CA ALA A 153 1.99 0.51 5.42
C ALA A 153 1.47 1.38 6.58
N ARG A 154 2.37 1.93 7.42
CA ARG A 154 2.03 2.83 8.54
C ARG A 154 1.14 4.01 8.15
N GLN A 155 1.14 4.37 6.86
CA GLN A 155 0.52 5.57 6.30
C GLN A 155 -0.84 5.34 5.64
N ASP A 156 -1.54 4.24 5.93
CA ASP A 156 -2.94 4.09 5.53
C ASP A 156 -3.83 5.02 6.36
N GLY A 157 -3.91 6.28 5.90
CA GLY A 157 -4.88 7.27 6.36
C GLY A 157 -4.33 8.48 7.11
N THR A 158 -3.02 8.61 7.33
CA THR A 158 -2.45 9.77 8.04
C THR A 158 -2.41 11.03 7.17
N ASP A 159 -2.87 12.15 7.72
CA ASP A 159 -2.87 13.48 7.08
C ASP A 159 -1.47 13.94 6.63
N HIS A 160 -1.42 14.85 5.64
CA HIS A 160 -0.16 15.39 5.11
C HIS A 160 0.72 16.01 6.20
N PHE A 161 0.10 16.66 7.19
CA PHE A 161 0.76 17.17 8.39
C PHE A 161 1.42 16.08 9.22
N THR A 162 0.69 14.99 9.49
CA THR A 162 1.21 13.85 10.23
C THR A 162 2.43 13.25 9.53
N ARG A 163 2.36 13.07 8.20
CA ARG A 163 3.52 12.62 7.40
C ARG A 163 4.71 13.57 7.50
N TRP A 164 4.47 14.89 7.48
CA TRP A 164 5.54 15.88 7.64
C TRP A 164 6.16 15.84 9.04
N ILE A 165 5.35 15.64 10.09
CA ILE A 165 5.86 15.47 11.45
C ILE A 165 6.78 14.25 11.52
N TYR A 166 6.34 13.08 11.05
CA TYR A 166 7.18 11.87 11.10
C TYR A 166 8.47 12.00 10.28
N ARG A 167 8.41 12.61 9.09
CA ARG A 167 9.57 12.70 8.19
C ARG A 167 10.55 13.82 8.54
N LYS A 168 10.08 14.95 9.06
CA LYS A 168 10.93 16.14 9.26
C LYS A 168 10.94 16.65 10.69
N ALA A 169 9.79 16.76 11.35
CA ALA A 169 9.74 17.32 12.70
C ALA A 169 10.31 16.35 13.75
N LEU A 170 9.99 15.06 13.64
CA LEU A 170 10.38 14.04 14.61
C LEU A 170 11.89 13.77 14.60
N PRO A 171 12.57 13.59 13.43
CA PRO A 171 14.03 13.44 13.41
C PRO A 171 14.73 14.70 13.90
N TRP A 172 14.28 15.89 13.48
CA TRP A 172 14.83 17.16 13.94
C TRP A 172 14.68 17.37 15.45
N PHE A 173 13.53 16.98 16.01
CA PHE A 173 13.27 17.06 17.45
C PHE A 173 14.13 16.05 18.22
N HIS A 174 14.29 14.83 17.70
CA HIS A 174 15.18 13.83 18.30
C HIS A 174 16.64 14.25 18.29
N GLU A 175 17.12 14.80 17.18
CA GLU A 175 18.50 15.23 17.03
C GLU A 175 18.81 16.43 17.95
N ARG A 176 17.84 17.32 18.15
CA ARG A 176 18.05 18.57 18.90
C ARG A 176 17.68 18.49 20.39
N TRP A 177 16.68 17.68 20.76
CA TRP A 177 16.13 17.58 22.13
C TRP A 177 16.10 16.15 22.68
N GLY A 178 16.37 15.14 21.85
CA GLY A 178 16.17 13.72 22.19
C GLY A 178 17.16 13.12 23.20
N TYR A 179 18.22 13.82 23.60
CA TYR A 179 19.16 13.28 24.59
C TYR A 179 18.52 13.08 25.99
N ARG A 180 17.44 13.82 26.30
CA ARG A 180 16.76 13.78 27.61
C ARG A 180 15.62 12.76 27.73
N PHE A 181 15.13 12.24 26.61
CA PHE A 181 14.00 11.31 26.56
C PHE A 181 14.41 9.88 26.20
N LYS A 182 15.59 9.43 26.66
CA LYS A 182 15.97 8.01 26.56
C LYS A 182 15.08 7.17 27.47
N LYS A 183 14.01 6.59 26.92
CA LYS A 183 13.41 5.38 27.51
C LYS A 183 14.33 4.19 27.24
N THR A 184 14.38 3.26 28.18
CA THR A 184 15.18 2.04 28.09
C THR A 184 14.85 1.25 26.81
N PRO A 185 15.84 0.83 26.02
CA PRO A 185 15.60 -0.05 24.87
C PRO A 185 14.98 -1.36 25.35
N ASP A 186 14.11 -1.94 24.52
CA ASP A 186 13.50 -3.22 24.83
C ASP A 186 14.60 -4.30 24.98
N PRO A 187 14.71 -4.99 26.13
CA PRO A 187 15.79 -5.93 26.40
C PRO A 187 15.89 -7.09 25.39
N GLU A 188 14.82 -7.41 24.66
CA GLU A 188 14.83 -8.51 23.67
C GLU A 188 15.29 -8.07 22.27
N ILE A 189 15.05 -6.81 21.90
CA ILE A 189 15.13 -6.35 20.50
C ILE A 189 16.26 -5.33 20.31
N GLY A 190 16.64 -4.60 21.36
CA GLY A 190 17.71 -3.59 21.30
C GLY A 190 17.39 -2.39 20.41
N ALA A 191 16.13 -2.23 19.99
CA ALA A 191 15.66 -1.14 19.15
C ALA A 191 14.64 -0.26 19.89
N TYR A 192 14.57 1.00 19.50
CA TYR A 192 13.59 1.95 20.01
C TYR A 192 12.27 1.80 19.23
N LEU A 193 11.32 1.02 19.73
CA LEU A 193 9.96 1.05 19.22
C LEU A 193 9.27 2.34 19.69
N TYR A 194 9.05 3.25 18.74
CA TYR A 194 8.28 4.46 19.01
C TYR A 194 6.79 4.14 19.01
N ARG A 195 6.18 4.15 20.20
CA ARG A 195 4.75 3.88 20.39
C ARG A 195 3.91 4.92 19.64
N ASP A 196 3.31 4.47 18.53
CA ASP A 196 2.74 5.32 17.49
C ASP A 196 1.45 6.05 17.89
N GLU A 197 0.68 5.44 18.81
CA GLU A 197 -0.60 5.95 19.30
C GLU A 197 -0.50 7.32 19.98
N SER A 198 0.55 7.55 20.77
CA SER A 198 0.72 8.81 21.49
C SER A 198 1.12 9.95 20.56
N ILE A 199 1.90 9.66 19.51
CA ILE A 199 2.25 10.68 18.50
C ILE A 199 1.03 11.04 17.64
N LYS A 200 0.26 10.04 17.20
CA LYS A 200 -0.97 10.27 16.43
C LYS A 200 -1.97 11.11 17.23
N SER A 201 -2.20 10.78 18.49
CA SER A 201 -3.09 11.54 19.37
C SER A 201 -2.60 12.99 19.59
N PHE A 202 -1.30 13.18 19.86
CA PHE A 202 -0.72 14.52 20.02
C PHE A 202 -0.82 15.36 18.74
N THR A 203 -0.51 14.76 17.60
CA THR A 203 -0.56 15.43 16.29
C THR A 203 -1.98 15.85 15.93
N ASN A 204 -2.97 14.98 16.20
CA ASN A 204 -4.38 15.30 16.01
C ASN A 204 -4.85 16.41 16.95
N ALA A 205 -4.46 16.35 18.23
CA ALA A 205 -4.80 17.41 19.20
C ALA A 205 -4.20 18.77 18.79
N LEU A 206 -2.95 18.79 18.32
CA LEU A 206 -2.30 20.00 17.83
C LEU A 206 -2.95 20.53 16.55
N SER A 207 -3.37 19.64 15.65
CA SER A 207 -4.12 19.99 14.44
C SER A 207 -5.46 20.65 14.77
N ILE A 208 -6.23 20.07 15.69
CA ILE A 208 -7.50 20.64 16.16
C ILE A 208 -7.27 22.01 16.82
N PHE A 209 -6.21 22.13 17.63
CA PHE A 209 -5.86 23.39 18.29
C PHE A 209 -5.51 24.50 17.29
N ILE A 210 -4.63 24.22 16.31
CA ILE A 210 -4.23 25.19 15.28
C ILE A 210 -5.44 25.56 14.39
N SER A 211 -6.25 24.58 14.01
CA SER A 211 -7.46 24.78 13.20
C SER A 211 -8.50 25.66 13.91
N GLY A 212 -8.65 25.55 15.23
CA GLY A 212 -9.53 26.43 16.01
C GLY A 212 -8.94 27.81 16.29
N LEU A 213 -7.63 27.89 16.50
CA LEU A 213 -6.95 29.14 16.85
C LEU A 213 -6.89 30.13 15.68
N LEU A 214 -6.73 29.64 14.45
CA LEU A 214 -6.56 30.47 13.27
C LEU A 214 -7.81 31.31 12.93
N PRO A 215 -9.04 30.76 12.92
CA PRO A 215 -10.25 31.57 12.81
C PRO A 215 -10.41 32.58 13.94
N ALA A 216 -10.11 32.18 15.19
CA ALA A 216 -10.22 33.07 16.34
C ALA A 216 -9.23 34.25 16.26
N SER A 217 -7.98 34.00 15.86
CA SER A 217 -6.98 35.05 15.69
C SER A 217 -7.34 36.03 14.58
N SER A 218 -7.95 35.54 13.48
CA SER A 218 -8.45 36.38 12.40
C SER A 218 -9.48 37.38 12.92
N ILE A 219 -10.46 36.93 13.71
CA ILE A 219 -11.53 37.80 14.25
C ILE A 219 -10.94 38.88 15.17
N ILE A 220 -10.01 38.50 16.05
CA ILE A 220 -9.36 39.43 16.99
C ILE A 220 -8.57 40.49 16.23
N VAL A 221 -7.76 40.11 15.24
CA VAL A 221 -6.96 41.06 14.45
C VAL A 221 -7.85 42.01 13.66
N LEU A 222 -8.93 41.51 13.04
CA LEU A 222 -9.87 42.35 12.31
C LEU A 222 -10.55 43.41 13.21
N PHE A 223 -10.76 43.10 14.48
CA PHE A 223 -11.37 44.04 15.44
C PHE A 223 -10.50 45.28 15.71
N PHE A 224 -9.18 45.13 15.75
CA PHE A 224 -8.27 46.24 16.05
C PHE A 224 -7.92 47.11 14.84
N VAL A 225 -8.09 46.60 13.62
CA VAL A 225 -7.77 47.32 12.40
C VAL A 225 -8.91 48.26 12.04
N LYS A 226 -8.62 49.56 11.81
CA LYS A 226 -9.63 50.56 11.46
C LYS A 226 -9.76 50.84 9.96
N SER A 227 -8.69 50.64 9.19
CA SER A 227 -8.68 50.95 7.75
C SER A 227 -9.30 49.83 6.90
N VAL A 228 -10.37 50.14 6.17
CA VAL A 228 -11.08 49.23 5.25
C VAL A 228 -10.16 48.50 4.26
N PRO A 229 -9.24 49.15 3.52
CA PRO A 229 -8.38 48.43 2.58
C PRO A 229 -7.44 47.43 3.26
N LEU A 230 -6.95 47.76 4.47
CA LEU A 230 -6.10 46.84 5.25
C LEU A 230 -6.91 45.65 5.79
N ARG A 231 -8.16 45.87 6.21
CA ARG A 231 -9.05 44.77 6.62
C ARG A 231 -9.26 43.77 5.48
N LEU A 232 -9.56 44.25 4.27
CA LEU A 232 -9.73 43.40 3.08
C LEU A 232 -8.46 42.60 2.75
N ALA A 233 -7.29 43.23 2.83
CA ALA A 233 -6.01 42.55 2.63
C ALA A 233 -5.77 41.44 3.67
N ILE A 234 -6.07 41.70 4.95
CA ILE A 234 -5.94 40.72 6.03
C ILE A 234 -6.90 39.54 5.83
N ILE A 235 -8.17 39.79 5.45
CA ILE A 235 -9.14 38.73 5.12
C ILE A 235 -8.59 37.80 4.05
N PHE A 236 -8.06 38.37 2.97
CA PHE A 236 -7.54 37.60 1.85
C PHE A 236 -6.38 36.69 2.28
N ILE A 237 -5.44 37.22 3.06
CA ILE A 237 -4.31 36.46 3.62
C ILE A 237 -4.81 35.33 4.54
N TYR A 238 -5.76 35.62 5.44
CA TYR A 238 -6.30 34.63 6.36
C TYR A 238 -7.09 33.52 5.65
N ASN A 239 -7.83 33.83 4.59
CA ASN A 239 -8.53 32.82 3.80
C ASN A 239 -7.56 31.88 3.07
N ILE A 240 -6.50 32.43 2.47
CA ILE A 240 -5.45 31.61 1.84
C ILE A 240 -4.76 30.73 2.88
N THR A 241 -4.42 31.30 4.04
CA THR A 241 -3.73 30.57 5.12
C THR A 241 -4.64 29.47 5.69
N PHE A 242 -5.92 29.77 5.91
CA PHE A 242 -6.91 28.79 6.38
C PHE A 242 -7.06 27.63 5.39
N ALA A 243 -7.22 27.92 4.10
CA ALA A 243 -7.32 26.89 3.07
C ALA A 243 -6.05 26.02 2.99
N MET A 244 -4.87 26.61 3.10
CA MET A 244 -3.61 25.87 3.15
C MET A 244 -3.52 24.97 4.39
N VAL A 245 -3.87 25.50 5.57
CA VAL A 245 -3.84 24.73 6.83
C VAL A 245 -4.84 23.59 6.78
N LEU A 246 -6.09 23.84 6.35
CA LEU A 246 -7.14 22.83 6.26
C LEU A 246 -6.76 21.71 5.28
N GLY A 247 -6.23 22.06 4.11
CA GLY A 247 -5.78 21.07 3.12
C GLY A 247 -4.55 20.28 3.54
N PHE A 248 -3.72 20.83 4.43
CA PHE A 248 -2.54 20.14 4.95
C PHE A 248 -2.83 19.28 6.19
N MET A 249 -3.73 19.74 7.06
CA MET A 249 -3.97 19.17 8.37
C MET A 249 -5.16 18.21 8.44
N VAL A 250 -6.12 18.30 7.53
CA VAL A 250 -7.37 17.53 7.58
C VAL A 250 -7.56 16.72 6.31
N LYS A 251 -7.93 15.44 6.45
CA LYS A 251 -8.40 14.57 5.36
C LYS A 251 -9.81 14.95 4.89
N ALA A 252 -10.00 16.19 4.48
CA ALA A 252 -11.28 16.70 3.99
C ALA A 252 -11.42 16.49 2.47
N ARG A 253 -12.63 16.19 2.01
CA ARG A 253 -12.94 16.20 0.57
C ARG A 253 -12.78 17.61 0.03
N ARG A 254 -12.44 17.75 -1.26
CA ARG A 254 -12.34 19.07 -1.91
C ARG A 254 -13.59 19.92 -1.69
N SER A 255 -14.76 19.33 -1.78
CA SER A 255 -16.05 19.98 -1.51
C SER A 255 -16.19 20.51 -0.08
N GLU A 256 -15.70 19.77 0.92
CA GLU A 256 -15.75 20.17 2.33
C GLU A 256 -14.80 21.33 2.59
N MET A 257 -13.61 21.31 1.99
CA MET A 257 -12.65 22.42 2.08
C MET A 257 -13.20 23.71 1.46
N PHE A 258 -13.88 23.61 0.32
CA PHE A 258 -14.55 24.76 -0.31
C PHE A 258 -15.68 25.30 0.56
N ALA A 259 -16.54 24.43 1.10
CA ALA A 259 -17.63 24.84 1.97
C ALA A 259 -17.13 25.56 3.24
N ALA A 260 -16.11 24.99 3.91
CA ALA A 260 -15.52 25.59 5.10
C ALA A 260 -14.86 26.95 4.82
N SER A 261 -14.12 27.06 3.70
CA SER A 261 -13.45 28.31 3.30
C SER A 261 -14.47 29.41 2.96
N THR A 262 -15.54 29.06 2.24
CA THR A 262 -16.62 30.00 1.92
C THR A 262 -17.36 30.46 3.17
N ALA A 263 -17.66 29.54 4.10
CA ALA A 263 -18.29 29.88 5.38
C ALA A 263 -17.41 30.83 6.20
N PHE A 264 -16.10 30.55 6.29
CA PHE A 264 -15.14 31.40 6.99
C PHE A 264 -15.04 32.80 6.38
N ALA A 265 -14.96 32.90 5.05
CA ALA A 265 -14.96 34.17 4.35
C ALA A 265 -16.24 34.98 4.58
N ALA A 266 -17.41 34.32 4.54
CA ALA A 266 -18.69 34.95 4.80
C ALA A 266 -18.77 35.56 6.22
N VAL A 267 -18.28 34.83 7.23
CA VAL A 267 -18.22 35.32 8.62
C VAL A 267 -17.34 36.57 8.73
N GLN A 268 -16.16 36.59 8.08
CA GLN A 268 -15.28 37.75 8.12
C GLN A 268 -15.89 38.97 7.42
N VAL A 269 -16.55 38.78 6.27
CA VAL A 269 -17.23 39.86 5.56
C VAL A 269 -18.38 40.42 6.39
N ALA A 270 -19.20 39.57 7.02
CA ALA A 270 -20.27 39.98 7.92
C ALA A 270 -19.76 40.75 9.16
N LEU A 271 -18.60 40.39 9.69
CA LEU A 271 -17.96 41.14 10.78
C LEU A 271 -17.54 42.55 10.33
N ILE A 272 -17.00 42.71 9.13
CA ILE A 272 -16.68 44.04 8.59
C ILE A 272 -17.95 44.89 8.48
N THR A 273 -19.00 44.37 7.84
CA THR A 273 -20.23 45.14 7.62
C THR A 273 -20.91 45.58 8.93
N SER A 274 -20.88 44.73 9.95
CA SER A 274 -21.42 45.08 11.28
C SER A 274 -20.55 46.08 12.06
N SER A 275 -19.24 46.07 11.85
CA SER A 275 -18.31 47.01 12.50
C SER A 275 -18.38 48.42 11.91
N ASP A 276 -18.65 48.54 10.61
CA ASP A 276 -18.78 49.83 9.93
C ASP A 276 -20.10 50.52 10.27
N GLY A 277 -21.17 49.76 10.54
CA GLY A 277 -22.48 50.29 10.97
C GLY A 277 -22.53 50.89 12.37
N LYS A 278 -21.46 50.78 13.18
CA LYS A 278 -21.36 51.34 14.54
C LYS A 278 -20.60 52.68 14.61
N SER A 279 -20.12 53.21 13.48
CA SER A 279 -19.40 54.50 13.45
C SER A 279 -20.28 55.72 13.12
N CYS A 280 -21.59 55.66 13.40
CA CYS A 280 -22.49 56.81 13.35
C CYS A 280 -22.74 57.35 14.77
#